data_AF-A0A1F3K5L5-F1
#
_entry.id   AF-A0A1F3K5L5-F1
#
_cell.length_a   1.000
_cell.length_b   1.000
_cell.length_c   1.000
_cell.angle_alpha   90.00
_cell.angle_beta   90.00
_cell.angle_gamma   90.00
#
_symmetry.space_group_name_H-M   'P 1'
#
loop_
_entity.id
_entity.type
_entity.pdbx_description
1 polymer ?
#
loop_
_entity_poly.entity_id
_entity_poly.type
_entity_poly.pdbx_seq_one_letter_code
_entity_poly.pdbx_strand_id
1 'polypeptide(L)'
;MQLKIYIQMLRTFLIKKKTVILIFSLLLWFPVFAQQSSQDKPSYVELKKVFAKSYQNLESAINGKSSARLYNIQLWTNNLLQAAFNQKDYGILDSLSRLYFEAYKQLQQPEYYVANLGNTLDSFRLEGKYKMWLEQEKFIYETDTINYKREVLLNSTQFAYVVSNAINFISQLPERTAYMDSLLYYVPVLIKDHYERWIFGKEGSFQMQGWGCINGRYNHVEYLTLKKKRFFGKVSYCRAILDQDMWIMAGVIELLAAHKKNPELIPLADSLESNFYNYINSSISLIENRFVETTLIDFNGNLTVGTAFDLKSFIDHEDSFYANYTGENFPSEDDKKKIKKIGWDISHMRRFVQIVSSIERNKEITGIHFSDSLLTAKISNQFIYGIFNGDYEKPLFANYFDGQNGWYRVGYHGEGFGYGPSDLSDAGFTGGYLFWGKYNANIQKLSIAMWKYFNTTTPEIVTHREQHYGRYYKNGERTPAINYHDKNKASNLLFLLMYLPCYF
;
A
#
# COMPACT_ATOMS: atom_id res chain seq x y z
N MET A 1 57.74 -33.32 -27.00
CA MET A 1 56.67 -34.18 -27.54
C MET A 1 55.25 -33.70 -27.20
N GLN A 2 55.02 -32.87 -26.18
CA GLN A 2 53.67 -32.37 -25.83
C GLN A 2 53.21 -31.08 -26.56
N LEU A 3 54.10 -30.34 -27.24
CA LEU A 3 53.69 -29.12 -27.98
C LEU A 3 53.16 -29.41 -29.40
N LYS A 4 53.44 -30.60 -29.96
CA LYS A 4 52.94 -30.99 -31.29
C LYS A 4 51.49 -31.48 -31.28
N ILE A 5 50.98 -31.96 -30.14
CA ILE A 5 49.58 -32.42 -30.02
C ILE A 5 48.62 -31.24 -29.92
N TYR A 6 49.02 -30.13 -29.29
CA TYR A 6 48.18 -28.94 -29.16
C TYR A 6 48.00 -28.18 -30.49
N ILE A 7 49.01 -28.16 -31.35
CA ILE A 7 48.96 -27.50 -32.66
C ILE A 7 48.15 -28.32 -33.68
N GLN A 8 48.07 -29.64 -33.53
CA GLN A 8 47.25 -30.49 -34.38
C GLN A 8 45.75 -30.38 -34.04
N MET A 9 45.38 -30.20 -32.76
CA MET A 9 43.97 -29.99 -32.36
C MET A 9 43.42 -28.62 -32.82
N LEU A 10 44.24 -27.56 -32.80
CA LEU A 10 43.82 -26.24 -33.28
C LEU A 10 43.65 -26.17 -34.81
N ARG A 11 44.32 -27.04 -35.57
CA ARG A 11 44.16 -27.10 -37.04
C ARG A 11 42.92 -27.84 -37.49
N THR A 12 42.41 -28.80 -36.72
CA THR A 12 41.16 -29.52 -37.06
C THR A 12 39.92 -28.69 -36.74
N PHE A 13 40.03 -27.65 -35.89
CA PHE A 13 38.90 -26.78 -35.55
C PHE A 13 38.66 -25.62 -36.54
N LEU A 14 39.59 -25.38 -37.49
CA LEU A 14 39.57 -24.19 -38.36
C LEU A 14 39.22 -24.45 -39.84
N ILE A 15 38.81 -25.67 -40.23
CA ILE A 15 38.50 -26.03 -41.64
C ILE A 15 37.01 -26.32 -41.88
N LYS A 16 36.10 -25.79 -41.05
CA LYS A 16 34.67 -25.68 -41.42
C LYS A 16 34.16 -24.25 -41.23
N LYS A 17 34.56 -23.38 -42.16
CA LYS A 17 33.85 -22.13 -42.47
C LYS A 17 32.47 -22.47 -43.06
N LYS A 18 31.41 -21.99 -42.41
CA LYS A 18 30.45 -21.00 -42.98
C LYS A 18 29.33 -20.72 -41.97
N THR A 19 29.64 -20.00 -40.91
CA THR A 19 28.68 -19.10 -40.27
C THR A 19 29.48 -17.91 -39.73
N VAL A 20 29.46 -16.84 -40.52
CA VAL A 20 30.17 -15.59 -40.28
C VAL A 20 29.29 -14.74 -39.36
N ILE A 21 29.82 -14.44 -38.18
CA ILE A 21 29.82 -13.14 -37.48
C ILE A 21 28.45 -12.43 -37.41
N LEU A 22 27.77 -12.54 -36.26
CA LEU A 22 26.87 -11.47 -35.78
C LEU A 22 26.61 -11.55 -34.26
N ILE A 23 27.66 -11.61 -33.44
CA ILE A 23 27.52 -11.48 -31.98
C ILE A 23 28.68 -10.62 -31.46
N PHE A 24 28.70 -9.33 -31.77
CA PHE A 24 29.59 -8.36 -31.09
C PHE A 24 29.09 -6.90 -31.19
N SER A 25 27.78 -6.68 -31.20
CA SER A 25 27.16 -5.33 -31.22
C SER A 25 25.98 -5.17 -30.25
N LEU A 26 25.91 -6.01 -29.22
CA LEU A 26 24.86 -5.97 -28.18
C LEU A 26 25.33 -5.35 -26.84
N LEU A 27 26.50 -4.69 -26.83
CA LEU A 27 27.16 -4.25 -25.59
C LEU A 27 27.23 -2.73 -25.34
N LEU A 28 26.73 -1.84 -26.20
CA LEU A 28 26.87 -0.39 -25.98
C LEU A 28 25.67 0.46 -26.44
N TRP A 29 24.46 0.03 -26.11
CA TRP A 29 23.31 0.93 -26.04
C TRP A 29 22.79 0.97 -24.61
N PHE A 30 23.66 1.36 -23.67
CA PHE A 30 23.15 2.09 -22.52
C PHE A 30 22.77 3.46 -23.06
N PRO A 31 21.48 3.82 -23.10
CA PRO A 31 21.13 5.21 -23.37
C PRO A 31 21.93 6.04 -22.37
N VAL A 32 22.75 6.94 -22.88
CA VAL A 32 23.34 8.01 -22.09
C VAL A 32 22.15 8.80 -21.57
N PHE A 33 21.65 8.40 -20.40
CA PHE A 33 20.65 9.18 -19.69
C PHE A 33 21.32 10.51 -19.44
N ALA A 34 20.91 11.53 -20.20
CA ALA A 34 21.29 12.90 -19.95
C ALA A 34 21.13 13.12 -18.45
N GLN A 35 22.25 13.41 -17.79
CA GLN A 35 22.31 13.55 -16.34
C GLN A 35 21.52 14.81 -16.00
N GLN A 36 20.20 14.64 -15.87
CA GLN A 36 19.27 15.72 -15.59
C GLN A 36 19.75 16.40 -14.32
N SER A 37 19.89 17.73 -14.37
CA SER A 37 20.60 18.47 -13.33
C SER A 37 20.05 18.12 -11.95
N SER A 38 20.93 17.92 -10.98
CA SER A 38 20.56 17.60 -9.60
C SER A 38 19.72 18.70 -8.93
N GLN A 39 19.63 19.89 -9.53
CA GLN A 39 18.83 21.01 -9.04
C GLN A 39 17.31 20.80 -9.15
N ASP A 40 16.86 19.87 -10.00
CA ASP A 40 15.43 19.65 -10.27
C ASP A 40 14.74 18.67 -9.28
N LYS A 41 15.48 18.06 -8.35
CA LYS A 41 14.93 17.10 -7.38
C LYS A 41 14.80 17.73 -6.00
N PRO A 42 13.73 17.42 -5.22
CA PRO A 42 13.71 17.81 -3.82
C PRO A 42 14.94 17.20 -3.13
N SER A 43 15.62 18.00 -2.32
CA SER A 43 16.69 17.48 -1.49
C SER A 43 16.09 16.76 -0.28
N TYR A 44 16.78 15.71 0.19
CA TYR A 44 16.38 15.03 1.43
C TYR A 44 16.35 16.02 2.62
N VAL A 45 17.11 17.12 2.54
CA VAL A 45 17.07 18.24 3.50
C VAL A 45 15.69 18.91 3.57
N GLU A 46 14.98 19.08 2.45
CA GLU A 46 13.62 19.63 2.47
C GLU A 46 12.65 18.67 3.18
N LEU A 47 12.77 17.36 2.95
CA LEU A 47 11.98 16.36 3.67
C LEU A 47 12.21 16.45 5.18
N LYS A 48 13.47 16.59 5.64
CA LYS A 48 13.79 16.78 7.05
C LYS A 48 13.12 18.02 7.65
N LYS A 49 13.10 19.14 6.92
CA LYS A 49 12.44 20.37 7.36
C LYS A 49 10.93 20.19 7.49
N VAL A 50 10.30 19.55 6.50
CA VAL A 50 8.86 19.23 6.52
C VAL A 50 8.55 18.32 7.71
N PHE A 51 9.35 17.28 7.94
CA PHE A 51 9.17 16.38 9.08
C PHE A 51 9.29 17.10 10.41
N ALA A 52 10.35 17.89 10.62
CA ALA A 52 10.54 18.65 11.85
C ALA A 52 9.35 19.57 12.18
N LYS A 53 8.80 20.24 11.16
CA LYS A 53 7.58 21.08 11.32
C LYS A 53 6.31 20.27 11.57
N SER A 54 6.23 19.05 11.02
CA SER A 54 5.05 18.18 11.15
C SER A 54 5.03 17.38 12.45
N TYR A 55 6.17 17.21 13.11
CA TYR A 55 6.32 16.23 14.19
C TYR A 55 5.34 16.43 15.33
N GLN A 56 5.12 17.67 15.77
CA GLN A 56 4.14 17.98 16.82
C GLN A 56 2.71 17.58 16.42
N ASN A 57 2.35 17.74 15.14
CA ASN A 57 1.04 17.30 14.64
C ASN A 57 0.92 15.77 14.63
N LEU A 58 2.00 15.07 14.27
CA LEU A 58 2.05 13.61 14.33
C LEU A 58 1.93 13.11 15.77
N GLU A 59 2.66 13.71 16.71
CA GLU A 59 2.62 13.37 18.14
C GLU A 59 1.23 13.64 18.73
N SER A 60 0.60 14.76 18.38
CA SER A 60 -0.78 15.02 18.78
C SER A 60 -1.75 14.01 18.17
N ALA A 61 -1.58 13.65 16.90
CA ALA A 61 -2.47 12.72 16.21
C ALA A 61 -2.39 11.30 16.81
N ILE A 62 -1.19 10.77 17.02
CA ILE A 62 -1.02 9.41 17.59
C ILE A 62 -1.56 9.30 19.01
N ASN A 63 -1.78 10.40 19.73
CA ASN A 63 -2.37 10.43 21.08
C ASN A 63 -3.89 10.66 21.12
N GLY A 64 -4.57 10.84 19.99
CA GLY A 64 -6.04 11.06 19.93
C GLY A 64 -6.90 9.83 20.31
N LYS A 65 -8.18 9.94 20.66
CA LYS A 65 -8.92 8.75 21.16
C LYS A 65 -9.35 7.71 20.11
N SER A 66 -9.55 8.12 18.85
CA SER A 66 -10.02 7.22 17.78
C SER A 66 -8.89 6.35 17.23
N SER A 67 -9.20 5.11 16.89
CA SER A 67 -8.27 4.22 16.19
C SER A 67 -7.89 4.71 14.79
N ALA A 68 -8.68 5.61 14.17
CA ALA A 68 -8.38 6.21 12.87
C ALA A 68 -7.03 6.96 12.85
N ARG A 69 -6.53 7.39 14.02
CA ARG A 69 -5.18 7.93 14.13
C ARG A 69 -4.09 6.94 13.73
N LEU A 70 -4.28 5.65 14.01
CA LEU A 70 -3.31 4.59 13.72
C LEU A 70 -3.20 4.41 12.20
N TYR A 71 -4.36 4.39 11.54
CA TYR A 71 -4.48 4.40 10.09
C TYR A 71 -3.74 5.60 9.49
N ASN A 72 -4.04 6.81 9.99
CA ASN A 72 -3.46 8.04 9.47
C ASN A 72 -1.94 8.13 9.70
N ILE A 73 -1.46 7.74 10.88
CA ILE A 73 -0.02 7.76 11.18
C ILE A 73 0.74 6.82 10.26
N GLN A 74 0.22 5.61 10.01
CA GLN A 74 0.83 4.76 9.00
C GLN A 74 0.85 5.45 7.64
N LEU A 75 -0.28 5.99 7.20
CA LEU A 75 -0.40 6.62 5.89
C LEU A 75 0.61 7.76 5.72
N TRP A 76 0.76 8.61 6.73
CA TRP A 76 1.63 9.79 6.69
C TRP A 76 3.11 9.48 6.81
N THR A 77 3.48 8.40 7.50
CA THR A 77 4.89 8.16 7.89
C THR A 77 5.55 7.00 7.16
N ASN A 78 4.78 6.12 6.52
CA ASN A 78 5.36 4.89 5.97
C ASN A 78 6.39 5.14 4.86
N ASN A 79 6.10 6.05 3.92
CA ASN A 79 7.07 6.36 2.86
C ASN A 79 8.31 7.05 3.45
N LEU A 80 8.13 7.91 4.47
CA LEU A 80 9.22 8.57 5.21
C LEU A 80 10.12 7.56 5.92
N LEU A 81 9.54 6.55 6.57
CA LEU A 81 10.28 5.47 7.23
C LEU A 81 11.22 4.78 6.24
N GLN A 82 10.71 4.43 5.06
CA GLN A 82 11.51 3.79 4.00
C GLN A 82 12.64 4.70 3.50
N ALA A 83 12.35 5.97 3.20
CA ALA A 83 13.37 6.91 2.77
C ALA A 83 14.44 7.15 3.84
N ALA A 84 14.04 7.27 5.12
CA ALA A 84 14.98 7.44 6.23
C ALA A 84 15.93 6.26 6.38
N PHE A 85 15.44 5.03 6.23
CA PHE A 85 16.30 3.86 6.22
C PHE A 85 17.26 3.86 5.02
N ASN A 86 16.75 4.09 3.81
CA ASN A 86 17.57 4.13 2.58
C ASN A 86 18.68 5.19 2.65
N GLN A 87 18.38 6.35 3.24
CA GLN A 87 19.31 7.47 3.40
C GLN A 87 20.16 7.37 4.68
N LYS A 88 20.00 6.30 5.46
CA LYS A 88 20.67 6.10 6.76
C LYS A 88 20.47 7.28 7.73
N ASP A 89 19.31 7.94 7.69
CA ASP A 89 18.96 9.01 8.63
C ASP A 89 18.40 8.41 9.93
N TYR A 90 19.32 8.00 10.80
CA TYR A 90 18.99 7.39 12.09
C TYR A 90 18.24 8.36 13.03
N GLY A 91 18.35 9.68 12.82
CA GLY A 91 17.61 10.68 13.60
C GLY A 91 16.11 10.67 13.28
N ILE A 92 15.76 10.57 12.00
CA ILE A 92 14.34 10.38 11.62
C ILE A 92 13.84 9.02 12.07
N LEU A 93 14.63 7.94 11.90
CA LEU A 93 14.22 6.61 12.37
C LEU A 93 13.98 6.58 13.88
N ASP A 94 14.82 7.24 14.69
CA ASP A 94 14.63 7.39 16.13
C ASP A 94 13.33 8.14 16.46
N SER A 95 13.10 9.27 15.79
CA SER A 95 11.90 10.09 15.97
C SER A 95 10.62 9.34 15.62
N LEU A 96 10.64 8.53 14.55
CA LEU A 96 9.54 7.65 14.15
C LEU A 96 9.35 6.50 15.14
N SER A 97 10.44 5.91 15.64
CA SER A 97 10.38 4.85 16.68
C SER A 97 9.71 5.37 17.95
N ARG A 98 10.07 6.58 18.40
CA ARG A 98 9.38 7.27 19.50
C ARG A 98 7.89 7.45 19.20
N LEU A 99 7.56 7.99 18.03
CA LEU A 99 6.18 8.25 17.62
C LEU A 99 5.33 6.96 17.65
N TYR A 100 5.86 5.86 17.08
CA TYR A 100 5.16 4.58 17.06
C TYR A 100 5.02 3.98 18.46
N PHE A 101 6.03 4.14 19.31
CA PHE A 101 5.98 3.68 20.69
C PHE A 101 4.90 4.39 21.54
N GLU A 102 4.48 5.61 21.21
CA GLU A 102 3.35 6.26 21.89
C GLU A 102 2.02 5.49 21.71
N ALA A 103 1.86 4.75 20.61
CA ALA A 103 0.69 3.90 20.43
C ALA A 103 0.73 2.64 21.30
N TYR A 104 1.92 2.22 21.78
CA TYR A 104 2.10 1.02 22.60
C TYR A 104 1.46 1.22 23.96
N LYS A 105 1.69 2.42 24.52
CA LYS A 105 1.19 2.84 25.84
C LYS A 105 -0.33 2.85 25.94
N GLN A 106 -1.02 2.73 24.80
CA GLN A 106 -2.46 2.85 24.66
C GLN A 106 -3.15 1.53 24.34
N LEU A 107 -2.38 0.45 24.24
CA LEU A 107 -2.90 -0.90 24.16
C LEU A 107 -3.72 -1.21 25.41
N GLN A 108 -4.87 -1.84 25.20
CA GLN A 108 -5.74 -2.34 26.24
C GLN A 108 -5.70 -3.86 26.22
N GLN A 109 -6.02 -4.49 27.35
CA GLN A 109 -6.04 -5.95 27.47
C GLN A 109 -7.43 -6.42 27.92
N PRO A 110 -8.43 -6.38 27.03
CA PRO A 110 -9.81 -6.75 27.37
C PRO A 110 -9.96 -8.27 27.51
N GLU A 111 -11.07 -8.72 28.11
CA GLU A 111 -11.51 -10.13 28.02
C GLU A 111 -12.40 -10.38 26.79
N TYR A 112 -13.08 -9.33 26.31
CA TYR A 112 -13.89 -9.36 25.11
C TYR A 112 -13.87 -7.99 24.42
N TYR A 113 -14.14 -7.99 23.11
CA TYR A 113 -14.47 -6.77 22.37
C TYR A 113 -15.73 -7.00 21.54
N VAL A 114 -16.30 -5.94 20.98
CA VAL A 114 -17.53 -6.02 20.18
C VAL A 114 -17.21 -5.68 18.72
N ALA A 115 -17.78 -6.42 17.77
CA ALA A 115 -17.81 -6.03 16.36
C ALA A 115 -19.21 -5.52 15.98
N ASN A 116 -19.24 -4.52 15.12
CA ASN A 116 -20.46 -4.03 14.51
C ASN A 116 -20.75 -4.83 13.23
N LEU A 117 -21.92 -5.46 13.16
CA LEU A 117 -22.39 -6.27 12.04
C LEU A 117 -23.45 -5.52 11.22
N GLY A 118 -23.36 -4.20 11.13
CA GLY A 118 -24.35 -3.33 10.50
C GLY A 118 -25.51 -3.03 11.45
N ASN A 119 -26.52 -3.90 11.45
CA ASN A 119 -27.74 -3.71 12.26
C ASN A 119 -27.69 -4.43 13.61
N THR A 120 -26.63 -5.18 13.89
CA THR A 120 -26.46 -5.91 15.15
C THR A 120 -25.04 -5.76 15.68
N LEU A 121 -24.87 -6.04 16.98
CA LEU A 121 -23.57 -6.13 17.64
C LEU A 121 -23.26 -7.59 17.94
N ASP A 122 -21.99 -7.96 17.85
CA ASP A 122 -21.53 -9.30 18.21
C ASP A 122 -20.29 -9.23 19.12
N SER A 123 -20.24 -10.08 20.14
CA SER A 123 -19.20 -10.06 21.17
C SER A 123 -18.16 -11.15 20.95
N PHE A 124 -16.90 -10.75 20.89
CA PHE A 124 -15.74 -11.59 20.65
C PHE A 124 -15.05 -11.82 21.97
N ARG A 125 -15.30 -12.98 22.59
CA ARG A 125 -14.58 -13.43 23.78
C ARG A 125 -13.19 -13.88 23.37
N LEU A 126 -12.17 -13.36 24.03
CA LEU A 126 -10.79 -13.71 23.77
C LEU A 126 -10.41 -14.96 24.56
N GLU A 127 -9.75 -15.92 23.90
CA GLU A 127 -9.24 -17.14 24.56
C GLU A 127 -8.00 -16.87 25.41
N GLY A 128 -7.37 -15.70 25.25
CA GLY A 128 -6.13 -15.32 25.91
C GLY A 128 -6.10 -13.86 26.36
N LYS A 129 -5.04 -13.53 27.08
CA LYS A 129 -4.71 -12.16 27.48
C LYS A 129 -3.97 -11.47 26.33
N TYR A 130 -4.70 -10.75 25.50
CA TYR A 130 -4.16 -10.07 24.33
C TYR A 130 -4.20 -8.55 24.49
N LYS A 131 -3.10 -7.88 24.17
CA LYS A 131 -3.06 -6.42 24.06
C LYS A 131 -3.53 -5.99 22.67
N MET A 132 -4.43 -5.02 22.61
CA MET A 132 -4.95 -4.49 21.34
C MET A 132 -5.40 -3.04 21.45
N TRP A 133 -5.51 -2.37 20.30
CA TRP A 133 -6.08 -1.02 20.24
C TRP A 133 -7.59 -1.11 20.15
N LEU A 134 -8.26 -0.56 21.16
CA LEU A 134 -9.71 -0.45 21.18
C LEU A 134 -10.12 1.01 21.14
N GLU A 135 -11.15 1.31 20.37
CA GLU A 135 -11.86 2.58 20.45
C GLU A 135 -13.23 2.40 21.09
N GLN A 136 -13.68 3.46 21.78
CA GLN A 136 -15.00 3.52 22.36
C GLN A 136 -15.99 4.00 21.30
N GLU A 137 -17.01 3.20 21.01
CA GLU A 137 -18.10 3.56 20.12
C GLU A 137 -19.46 3.56 20.84
N LYS A 138 -20.45 4.10 20.14
CA LYS A 138 -21.86 4.13 20.53
C LYS A 138 -22.67 3.45 19.44
N PHE A 139 -23.54 2.53 19.84
CA PHE A 139 -24.57 1.96 18.98
C PHE A 139 -25.92 2.47 19.46
N ILE A 140 -26.73 3.02 18.55
CA ILE A 140 -28.07 3.50 18.84
C ILE A 140 -29.04 2.48 18.25
N TYR A 141 -29.84 1.85 19.11
CA TYR A 141 -30.90 0.93 18.69
C TYR A 141 -32.23 1.44 19.24
N GLU A 142 -33.12 1.85 18.34
CA GLU A 142 -34.39 2.52 18.65
C GLU A 142 -34.18 3.78 19.50
N THR A 143 -34.15 3.64 20.83
CA THR A 143 -33.92 4.73 21.78
C THR A 143 -32.75 4.48 22.74
N ASP A 144 -32.19 3.27 22.74
CA ASP A 144 -31.10 2.88 23.63
C ASP A 144 -29.73 3.23 23.04
N THR A 145 -28.84 3.78 23.87
CA THR A 145 -27.44 4.02 23.52
C THR A 145 -26.54 3.01 24.23
N ILE A 146 -25.98 2.08 23.49
CA ILE A 146 -25.03 1.08 23.99
C ILE A 146 -23.61 1.59 23.75
N ASN A 147 -22.85 1.78 24.83
CA ASN A 147 -21.43 2.10 24.76
C ASN A 147 -20.63 0.79 24.71
N TYR A 148 -19.80 0.59 23.69
CA TYR A 148 -18.97 -0.60 23.55
C TYR A 148 -17.56 -0.27 23.09
N LYS A 149 -16.63 -1.19 23.32
CA LYS A 149 -15.26 -1.10 22.82
C LYS A 149 -15.09 -2.06 21.64
N ARG A 150 -14.49 -1.57 20.56
CA ARG A 150 -14.20 -2.38 19.38
C ARG A 150 -12.76 -2.21 18.92
N GLU A 151 -12.25 -3.26 18.31
CA GLU A 151 -11.05 -3.19 17.48
C GLU A 151 -11.46 -2.88 16.03
N VAL A 152 -10.97 -1.78 15.48
CA VAL A 152 -11.09 -1.53 14.03
C VAL A 152 -9.93 -2.23 13.34
N LEU A 153 -10.19 -3.44 12.87
CA LEU A 153 -9.16 -4.32 12.34
C LEU A 153 -8.34 -3.68 11.20
N LEU A 154 -8.97 -2.88 10.33
CA LEU A 154 -8.27 -2.11 9.30
C LEU A 154 -7.22 -1.16 9.89
N ASN A 155 -7.56 -0.43 10.95
CA ASN A 155 -6.66 0.54 11.57
C ASN A 155 -5.53 -0.19 12.32
N SER A 156 -5.85 -1.26 13.04
CA SER A 156 -4.86 -2.09 13.75
C SER A 156 -3.87 -2.75 12.81
N THR A 157 -4.35 -3.42 11.76
CA THR A 157 -3.49 -4.17 10.82
C THR A 157 -2.57 -3.24 10.03
N GLN A 158 -3.10 -2.10 9.57
CA GLN A 158 -2.32 -1.08 8.88
C GLN A 158 -1.20 -0.54 9.76
N PHE A 159 -1.48 -0.20 11.02
CA PHE A 159 -0.46 0.31 11.93
C PHE A 159 0.53 -0.78 12.38
N ALA A 160 0.06 -2.00 12.64
CA ALA A 160 0.94 -3.14 12.94
C ALA A 160 1.96 -3.38 11.82
N TYR A 161 1.57 -3.21 10.55
CA TYR A 161 2.50 -3.27 9.42
C TYR A 161 3.63 -2.24 9.54
N VAL A 162 3.34 -0.95 9.77
CA VAL A 162 4.41 0.07 9.81
C VAL A 162 5.34 -0.12 11.00
N VAL A 163 4.83 -0.61 12.14
CA VAL A 163 5.67 -0.99 13.28
C VAL A 163 6.56 -2.19 12.93
N SER A 164 6.02 -3.20 12.25
CA SER A 164 6.81 -4.38 11.80
C SER A 164 7.90 -3.99 10.82
N ASN A 165 7.60 -3.09 9.88
CA ASN A 165 8.57 -2.53 8.93
C ASN A 165 9.67 -1.75 9.65
N ALA A 166 9.31 -0.91 10.63
CA ALA A 166 10.28 -0.18 11.44
C ALA A 166 11.18 -1.12 12.24
N ILE A 167 10.61 -2.17 12.86
CA ILE A 167 11.36 -3.21 13.58
C ILE A 167 12.36 -3.92 12.65
N ASN A 168 11.95 -4.28 11.43
CA ASN A 168 12.87 -4.88 10.44
C ASN A 168 14.02 -3.93 10.07
N PHE A 169 13.76 -2.62 9.95
CA PHE A 169 14.82 -1.66 9.67
C PHE A 169 15.80 -1.50 10.84
N ILE A 170 15.30 -1.36 12.07
CA ILE A 170 16.16 -1.14 13.23
C ILE A 170 16.92 -2.41 13.66
N SER A 171 16.40 -3.61 13.35
CA SER A 171 17.08 -4.88 13.67
C SER A 171 18.37 -5.08 12.87
N GLN A 172 18.52 -4.35 11.76
CA GLN A 172 19.70 -4.34 10.89
C GLN A 172 20.79 -3.35 11.37
N LEU A 173 20.47 -2.47 12.31
CA LEU A 173 21.40 -1.43 12.74
C LEU A 173 22.41 -2.01 13.75
N PRO A 174 23.70 -1.69 13.59
CA PRO A 174 24.73 -2.13 14.54
C PRO A 174 24.53 -1.45 15.92
N GLU A 175 24.09 -0.20 15.91
CA GLU A 175 23.76 0.57 17.11
C GLU A 175 22.33 1.08 17.00
N ARG A 176 21.59 0.99 18.10
CA ARG A 176 20.22 1.47 18.22
C ARG A 176 20.14 2.56 19.28
N THR A 177 19.22 3.49 19.08
CA THR A 177 18.88 4.50 20.07
C THR A 177 17.92 3.93 21.12
N ALA A 178 17.76 4.60 22.26
CA ALA A 178 16.85 4.17 23.31
C ALA A 178 15.39 4.04 22.83
N TYR A 179 14.94 4.89 21.89
CA TYR A 179 13.59 4.77 21.33
C TYR A 179 13.46 3.64 20.31
N MET A 180 14.51 3.36 19.52
CA MET A 180 14.53 2.16 18.68
C MET A 180 14.46 0.90 19.54
N ASP A 181 15.24 0.81 20.62
CA ASP A 181 15.15 -0.32 21.56
C ASP A 181 13.79 -0.39 22.25
N SER A 182 13.19 0.75 22.60
CA SER A 182 11.83 0.79 23.17
C SER A 182 10.78 0.27 22.18
N LEU A 183 10.96 0.50 20.88
CA LEU A 183 10.04 -0.03 19.87
C LEU A 183 10.01 -1.56 19.87
N LEU A 184 11.09 -2.23 20.27
CA LEU A 184 11.15 -3.70 20.34
C LEU A 184 10.22 -4.29 21.41
N TYR A 185 9.70 -3.50 22.36
CA TYR A 185 8.62 -3.95 23.26
C TYR A 185 7.35 -4.35 22.50
N TYR A 186 7.18 -3.91 21.25
CA TYR A 186 6.11 -4.38 20.38
C TYR A 186 6.27 -5.82 19.91
N VAL A 187 7.48 -6.36 19.82
CA VAL A 187 7.73 -7.69 19.22
C VAL A 187 6.78 -8.78 19.78
N PRO A 188 6.68 -9.00 21.10
CA PRO A 188 5.75 -9.99 21.64
C PRO A 188 4.28 -9.67 21.36
N VAL A 189 3.90 -8.39 21.33
CA VAL A 189 2.53 -7.94 21.05
C VAL A 189 2.17 -8.18 19.57
N LEU A 190 3.07 -7.83 18.65
CA LEU A 190 2.87 -8.06 17.22
C LEU A 190 2.76 -9.55 16.91
N ILE A 191 3.67 -10.36 17.45
CA ILE A 191 3.69 -11.81 17.20
C ILE A 191 2.42 -12.45 17.78
N LYS A 192 2.18 -12.31 19.08
CA LYS A 192 1.14 -13.05 19.80
C LYS A 192 -0.22 -12.39 19.71
N ASP A 193 -0.31 -11.13 20.12
CA ASP A 193 -1.58 -10.45 20.36
C ASP A 193 -2.22 -9.93 19.07
N HIS A 194 -1.44 -9.80 18.00
CA HIS A 194 -1.88 -9.38 16.68
C HIS A 194 -1.80 -10.52 15.66
N TYR A 195 -0.64 -10.83 15.11
CA TYR A 195 -0.56 -11.72 13.93
C TYR A 195 -0.98 -13.15 14.23
N GLU A 196 -0.46 -13.78 15.29
CA GLU A 196 -0.87 -15.16 15.65
C GLU A 196 -2.38 -15.22 15.95
N ARG A 197 -2.90 -14.28 16.76
CA ARG A 197 -4.33 -14.17 17.06
C ARG A 197 -5.18 -13.99 15.80
N TRP A 198 -4.86 -13.02 14.95
CA TRP A 198 -5.64 -12.74 13.74
C TRP A 198 -5.59 -13.91 12.76
N ILE A 199 -4.42 -14.53 12.59
CA ILE A 199 -4.18 -15.53 11.55
C ILE A 199 -4.64 -16.93 11.97
N PHE A 200 -4.44 -17.31 13.23
CA PHE A 200 -4.67 -18.67 13.73
C PHE A 200 -5.62 -18.75 14.94
N GLY A 201 -5.99 -17.62 15.56
CA GLY A 201 -6.81 -17.58 16.76
C GLY A 201 -8.24 -18.11 16.53
N LYS A 202 -8.68 -19.02 17.39
CA LYS A 202 -9.97 -19.72 17.26
C LYS A 202 -11.18 -18.82 17.52
N GLU A 203 -10.99 -17.68 18.17
CA GLU A 203 -12.05 -16.69 18.38
C GLU A 203 -12.59 -16.13 17.07
N GLY A 204 -11.77 -16.18 16.00
CA GLY A 204 -12.04 -15.65 14.67
C GLY A 204 -12.14 -14.14 14.66
N SER A 205 -11.11 -13.44 14.17
CA SER A 205 -11.10 -11.97 14.12
C SER A 205 -11.85 -11.37 12.92
N PHE A 206 -12.27 -12.22 11.98
CA PHE A 206 -12.88 -11.82 10.72
C PHE A 206 -14.33 -12.29 10.63
N GLN A 207 -15.20 -11.37 10.20
CA GLN A 207 -16.59 -11.64 9.86
C GLN A 207 -17.01 -10.69 8.73
N MET A 208 -18.00 -11.09 7.93
CA MET A 208 -18.53 -10.29 6.82
C MET A 208 -20.06 -10.19 6.85
N GLN A 209 -20.68 -10.50 8.00
CA GLN A 209 -22.12 -10.50 8.14
C GLN A 209 -22.71 -9.10 7.92
N GLY A 210 -22.04 -8.06 8.43
CA GLY A 210 -22.48 -6.67 8.22
C GLY A 210 -22.45 -6.21 6.77
N TRP A 211 -21.81 -6.98 5.89
CA TRP A 211 -21.77 -6.73 4.45
C TRP A 211 -22.76 -7.65 3.69
N GLY A 212 -23.65 -8.36 4.39
CA GLY A 212 -24.60 -9.29 3.78
C GLY A 212 -23.95 -10.55 3.18
N CYS A 213 -22.72 -10.87 3.59
CA CYS A 213 -22.03 -12.10 3.20
C CYS A 213 -22.40 -13.26 4.13
N ILE A 214 -21.75 -14.42 3.99
CA ILE A 214 -21.99 -15.57 4.89
C ILE A 214 -21.73 -15.22 6.36
N ASN A 215 -22.56 -15.81 7.23
CA ASN A 215 -22.41 -15.68 8.68
C ASN A 215 -21.29 -16.59 9.17
N GLY A 216 -20.54 -16.10 10.16
CA GLY A 216 -19.50 -16.86 10.82
C GLY A 216 -18.37 -15.96 11.29
N ARG A 217 -17.54 -16.52 12.16
CA ARG A 217 -16.27 -15.95 12.59
C ARG A 217 -15.16 -16.83 12.08
N TYR A 218 -14.11 -16.20 11.58
CA TYR A 218 -13.00 -16.88 10.94
C TYR A 218 -11.70 -16.28 11.42
N ASN A 219 -10.67 -17.11 11.62
CA ASN A 219 -9.31 -16.61 11.59
C ASN A 219 -8.91 -16.28 10.14
N HIS A 220 -7.79 -15.60 9.95
CA HIS A 220 -7.41 -15.14 8.62
C HIS A 220 -7.12 -16.29 7.65
N VAL A 221 -6.55 -17.41 8.12
CA VAL A 221 -6.32 -18.61 7.28
C VAL A 221 -7.63 -19.16 6.72
N GLU A 222 -8.62 -19.35 7.58
CA GLU A 222 -9.97 -19.81 7.20
C GLU A 222 -10.63 -18.81 6.25
N TYR A 223 -10.50 -17.52 6.57
CA TYR A 223 -11.05 -16.43 5.78
C TYR A 223 -10.48 -16.41 4.36
N LEU A 224 -9.16 -16.45 4.19
CA LEU A 224 -8.52 -16.51 2.87
C LEU A 224 -8.83 -17.81 2.13
N THR A 225 -8.96 -18.94 2.84
CA THR A 225 -9.36 -20.23 2.25
C THR A 225 -10.75 -20.14 1.61
N LEU A 226 -11.71 -19.51 2.30
CA LEU A 226 -13.05 -19.28 1.78
C LEU A 226 -13.05 -18.32 0.57
N LYS A 227 -12.16 -17.31 0.55
CA LYS A 227 -11.99 -16.40 -0.62
C LYS A 227 -11.44 -17.15 -1.82
N LYS A 228 -10.46 -18.04 -1.61
CA LYS A 228 -9.89 -18.90 -2.66
C LYS A 228 -10.94 -19.83 -3.26
N LYS A 229 -11.81 -20.41 -2.41
CA LYS A 229 -12.94 -21.24 -2.83
C LYS A 229 -14.13 -20.46 -3.40
N ARG A 230 -14.10 -19.12 -3.36
CA ARG A 230 -15.19 -18.22 -3.78
C ARG A 230 -16.53 -18.53 -3.09
N PHE A 231 -16.49 -18.88 -1.79
CA PHE A 231 -17.65 -19.40 -1.05
C PHE A 231 -18.44 -18.34 -0.24
N PHE A 232 -18.03 -17.06 -0.22
CA PHE A 232 -18.61 -16.03 0.65
C PHE A 232 -19.99 -15.47 0.27
N GLY A 233 -20.76 -16.15 -0.59
CA GLY A 233 -22.12 -15.76 -0.96
C GLY A 233 -22.25 -15.20 -2.37
N LYS A 234 -23.47 -14.73 -2.68
CA LYS A 234 -23.86 -14.34 -4.05
C LYS A 234 -23.24 -13.01 -4.47
N VAL A 235 -23.09 -12.07 -3.54
CA VAL A 235 -22.57 -10.73 -3.84
C VAL A 235 -21.08 -10.78 -4.16
N SER A 236 -20.62 -10.02 -5.15
CA SER A 236 -19.23 -10.05 -5.62
C SER A 236 -18.20 -9.65 -4.56
N TYR A 237 -18.45 -8.58 -3.80
CA TYR A 237 -17.46 -8.00 -2.86
C TYR A 237 -17.20 -8.88 -1.64
N CYS A 238 -18.08 -9.84 -1.37
CA CYS A 238 -17.84 -10.86 -0.35
C CYS A 238 -16.59 -11.72 -0.66
N ARG A 239 -16.16 -11.74 -1.93
CA ARG A 239 -14.99 -12.51 -2.41
C ARG A 239 -13.77 -11.61 -2.70
N ALA A 240 -13.88 -10.31 -2.41
CA ALA A 240 -12.82 -9.36 -2.62
C ALA A 240 -11.66 -9.62 -1.67
N ILE A 241 -10.44 -9.40 -2.16
CA ILE A 241 -9.31 -9.15 -1.25
C ILE A 241 -9.56 -7.78 -0.60
N LEU A 242 -9.21 -7.63 0.68
CA LEU A 242 -9.41 -6.40 1.44
C LEU A 242 -8.06 -5.82 1.88
N ASP A 243 -8.04 -4.54 2.21
CA ASP A 243 -6.85 -3.85 2.75
C ASP A 243 -6.19 -4.59 3.91
N GLN A 244 -7.00 -5.13 4.83
CA GLN A 244 -6.55 -5.89 5.99
C GLN A 244 -5.73 -7.11 5.59
N ASP A 245 -6.13 -7.79 4.50
CA ASP A 245 -5.42 -8.96 4.00
C ASP A 245 -3.99 -8.58 3.60
N MET A 246 -3.88 -7.47 2.87
CA MET A 246 -2.62 -6.93 2.37
C MET A 246 -1.69 -6.50 3.52
N TRP A 247 -2.26 -5.85 4.54
CA TRP A 247 -1.48 -5.35 5.67
C TRP A 247 -0.96 -6.45 6.59
N ILE A 248 -1.76 -7.48 6.84
CA ILE A 248 -1.32 -8.63 7.64
C ILE A 248 -0.18 -9.35 6.91
N MET A 249 -0.33 -9.60 5.61
CA MET A 249 0.71 -10.23 4.82
C MET A 249 2.01 -9.44 4.84
N ALA A 250 1.95 -8.13 4.55
CA ALA A 250 3.14 -7.29 4.54
C ALA A 250 3.82 -7.25 5.91
N GLY A 251 3.05 -7.12 7.00
CA GLY A 251 3.59 -7.10 8.35
C GLY A 251 4.28 -8.39 8.77
N VAL A 252 3.69 -9.54 8.46
CA VAL A 252 4.30 -10.86 8.73
C VAL A 252 5.59 -11.06 7.92
N ILE A 253 5.63 -10.60 6.67
CA ILE A 253 6.87 -10.65 5.85
C ILE A 253 7.98 -9.83 6.49
N GLU A 254 7.68 -8.62 6.97
CA GLU A 254 8.67 -7.77 7.66
C GLU A 254 9.15 -8.41 8.97
N LEU A 255 8.26 -9.05 9.74
CA LEU A 255 8.66 -9.78 10.96
C LEU A 255 9.52 -11.01 10.68
N LEU A 256 9.16 -11.83 9.69
CA LEU A 256 9.96 -12.98 9.28
C LEU A 256 11.36 -12.53 8.85
N ALA A 257 11.45 -11.45 8.08
CA ALA A 257 12.74 -10.88 7.68
C ALA A 257 13.54 -10.37 8.88
N ALA A 258 12.89 -9.66 9.82
CA ALA A 258 13.53 -9.16 11.03
C ALA A 258 14.08 -10.31 11.90
N HIS A 259 13.31 -11.38 12.07
CA HIS A 259 13.72 -12.61 12.74
C HIS A 259 14.91 -13.28 12.06
N LYS A 260 14.87 -13.49 10.74
CA LYS A 260 15.99 -14.11 10.01
C LYS A 260 17.28 -13.29 10.08
N LYS A 261 17.19 -11.97 10.13
CA LYS A 261 18.36 -11.08 10.26
C LYS A 261 18.92 -11.06 11.69
N ASN A 262 18.05 -11.13 12.69
CA ASN A 262 18.44 -11.04 14.10
C ASN A 262 17.49 -11.84 15.00
N PRO A 263 17.68 -13.17 15.12
CA PRO A 263 16.75 -14.05 15.83
C PRO A 263 16.77 -13.87 17.35
N GLU A 264 17.88 -13.38 17.91
CA GLU A 264 17.97 -13.05 19.34
C GLU A 264 17.11 -11.83 19.69
N LEU A 265 17.13 -10.82 18.82
CA LEU A 265 16.37 -9.58 19.02
C LEU A 265 14.87 -9.79 18.76
N ILE A 266 14.55 -10.56 17.72
CA ILE A 266 13.19 -10.82 17.27
C ILE A 266 12.93 -12.33 17.37
N PRO A 267 12.76 -12.89 18.58
CA PRO A 267 12.59 -14.31 18.75
C PRO A 267 11.25 -14.77 18.19
N LEU A 268 11.30 -15.84 17.39
CA LEU A 268 10.13 -16.52 16.84
C LEU A 268 10.31 -18.02 17.05
N ALA A 269 9.28 -18.72 17.52
CA ALA A 269 9.33 -20.17 17.65
C ALA A 269 9.29 -20.83 16.26
N ASP A 270 10.11 -21.87 16.03
CA ASP A 270 10.23 -22.56 14.74
C ASP A 270 8.87 -23.02 14.15
N SER A 271 7.95 -23.45 15.02
CA SER A 271 6.60 -23.86 14.61
C SER A 271 5.77 -22.68 14.12
N LEU A 272 5.84 -21.54 14.80
CA LEU A 272 5.14 -20.32 14.39
C LEU A 272 5.78 -19.70 13.14
N GLU A 273 7.12 -19.73 13.04
CA GLU A 273 7.83 -19.35 11.83
C GLU A 273 7.34 -20.16 10.62
N SER A 274 7.30 -21.49 10.74
CA SER A 274 6.82 -22.40 9.70
C SER A 274 5.36 -22.11 9.33
N ASN A 275 4.51 -21.84 10.32
CA ASN A 275 3.10 -21.49 10.09
C ASN A 275 2.96 -20.15 9.34
N PHE A 276 3.76 -19.13 9.69
CA PHE A 276 3.76 -17.87 8.97
C PHE A 276 4.25 -18.02 7.52
N TYR A 277 5.28 -18.83 7.25
CA TYR A 277 5.68 -19.12 5.86
C TYR A 277 4.55 -19.79 5.06
N ASN A 278 3.90 -20.80 5.63
CA ASN A 278 2.77 -21.48 4.98
C ASN A 278 1.61 -20.53 4.69
N TYR A 279 1.28 -19.68 5.67
CA TYR A 279 0.27 -18.64 5.53
C TYR A 279 0.61 -17.65 4.41
N ILE A 280 1.84 -17.13 4.38
CA ILE A 280 2.26 -16.16 3.35
C ILE A 280 2.26 -16.79 1.96
N ASN A 281 2.80 -18.00 1.80
CA ASN A 281 2.83 -18.69 0.49
C ASN A 281 1.41 -18.94 -0.05
N SER A 282 0.49 -19.38 0.82
CA SER A 282 -0.92 -19.54 0.44
C SER A 282 -1.58 -18.21 0.04
N SER A 283 -1.25 -17.15 0.76
CA SER A 283 -1.83 -15.82 0.56
C SER A 283 -1.28 -15.14 -0.70
N ILE A 284 0.02 -15.27 -0.99
CA ILE A 284 0.63 -14.83 -2.26
C ILE A 284 -0.01 -15.56 -3.43
N SER A 285 -0.15 -16.88 -3.35
CA SER A 285 -0.83 -17.66 -4.38
C SER A 285 -2.26 -17.17 -4.62
N LEU A 286 -3.00 -16.79 -3.58
CA LEU A 286 -4.32 -16.20 -3.75
C LEU A 286 -4.26 -14.85 -4.49
N ILE A 287 -3.37 -13.94 -4.09
CA ILE A 287 -3.21 -12.60 -4.70
C ILE A 287 -2.79 -12.71 -6.17
N GLU A 288 -1.80 -13.54 -6.49
CA GLU A 288 -1.31 -13.73 -7.86
C GLU A 288 -2.44 -14.20 -8.79
N ASN A 289 -3.28 -15.12 -8.31
CA ASN A 289 -4.44 -15.61 -9.05
C ASN A 289 -5.57 -14.57 -9.21
N ARG A 290 -5.46 -13.38 -8.59
CA ARG A 290 -6.40 -12.27 -8.78
C ARG A 290 -5.90 -11.21 -9.76
N PHE A 291 -4.64 -11.28 -10.19
CA PHE A 291 -4.15 -10.43 -11.26
C PHE A 291 -4.62 -10.94 -12.61
N VAL A 292 -5.02 -10.01 -13.47
CA VAL A 292 -5.38 -10.27 -14.86
C VAL A 292 -4.51 -9.38 -15.73
N GLU A 293 -3.78 -9.96 -16.68
CA GLU A 293 -2.96 -9.19 -17.61
C GLU A 293 -3.83 -8.26 -18.46
N THR A 294 -3.30 -7.08 -18.75
CA THR A 294 -3.90 -6.08 -19.62
C THR A 294 -2.95 -5.77 -20.76
N THR A 295 -3.48 -5.56 -21.96
CA THR A 295 -2.71 -5.07 -23.10
C THR A 295 -2.74 -3.54 -23.06
N LEU A 296 -1.56 -2.92 -22.98
CA LEU A 296 -1.38 -1.48 -22.93
C LEU A 296 -0.51 -0.99 -24.09
N ILE A 297 -0.51 0.31 -24.32
CA ILE A 297 0.37 0.99 -25.27
C ILE A 297 1.25 1.95 -24.47
N ASP A 298 2.58 1.85 -24.62
CA ASP A 298 3.51 2.77 -23.98
C ASP A 298 3.52 4.16 -24.67
N PHE A 299 4.22 5.13 -24.10
CA PHE A 299 4.29 6.49 -24.68
C PHE A 299 5.05 6.58 -26.02
N ASN A 300 5.69 5.50 -26.47
CA ASN A 300 6.32 5.42 -27.79
C ASN A 300 5.43 4.66 -28.80
N GLY A 301 4.22 4.26 -28.42
CA GLY A 301 3.31 3.50 -29.27
C GLY A 301 3.56 1.98 -29.28
N ASN A 302 4.46 1.45 -28.46
CA ASN A 302 4.73 0.02 -28.40
C ASN A 302 3.71 -0.70 -27.51
N LEU A 303 3.36 -1.93 -27.89
CA LEU A 303 2.59 -2.81 -27.02
C LEU A 303 3.40 -3.18 -25.79
N THR A 304 2.76 -3.13 -24.63
CA THR A 304 3.31 -3.58 -23.35
C THR A 304 2.23 -4.29 -22.53
N VAL A 305 2.65 -4.97 -21.47
CA VAL A 305 1.76 -5.73 -20.59
C VAL A 305 1.64 -5.01 -19.26
N GLY A 306 0.40 -4.71 -18.88
CA GLY A 306 0.01 -4.29 -17.55
C GLY A 306 -0.72 -5.40 -16.79
N THR A 307 -1.25 -5.07 -15.62
CA THR A 307 -2.20 -5.94 -14.93
C THR A 307 -3.21 -5.17 -14.10
N ALA A 308 -4.45 -5.65 -14.09
CA ALA A 308 -5.50 -5.18 -13.19
C ALA A 308 -5.73 -6.19 -12.07
N PHE A 309 -6.03 -5.69 -10.87
CA PHE A 309 -6.19 -6.52 -9.68
C PHE A 309 -7.65 -6.72 -9.31
N ASP A 310 -8.00 -7.97 -8.97
CA ASP A 310 -9.27 -8.39 -8.36
C ASP A 310 -10.50 -7.91 -9.15
N LEU A 311 -10.38 -7.93 -10.48
CA LEU A 311 -11.45 -7.55 -11.39
C LEU A 311 -12.74 -8.28 -11.03
N LYS A 312 -13.84 -7.53 -11.04
CA LYS A 312 -15.21 -7.98 -10.77
C LYS A 312 -15.56 -8.13 -9.29
N SER A 313 -14.60 -7.98 -8.38
CA SER A 313 -14.89 -8.17 -6.97
C SER A 313 -15.77 -7.06 -6.41
N PHE A 314 -15.77 -5.84 -6.96
CA PHE A 314 -16.59 -4.74 -6.43
C PHE A 314 -17.79 -4.34 -7.29
N ILE A 315 -18.23 -5.17 -8.25
CA ILE A 315 -19.30 -4.79 -9.21
C ILE A 315 -20.67 -4.61 -8.58
N ASP A 316 -20.92 -5.27 -7.45
CA ASP A 316 -22.18 -5.14 -6.71
C ASP A 316 -22.06 -4.19 -5.52
N HIS A 317 -20.88 -3.60 -5.29
CA HIS A 317 -20.69 -2.62 -4.24
C HIS A 317 -21.17 -1.25 -4.72
N GLU A 318 -21.90 -0.53 -3.87
CA GLU A 318 -22.49 0.78 -4.20
C GLU A 318 -21.43 1.81 -4.64
N ASP A 319 -20.25 1.79 -4.01
CA ASP A 319 -19.07 2.58 -4.40
C ASP A 319 -18.70 2.49 -5.89
N SER A 320 -19.10 1.43 -6.59
CA SER A 320 -18.78 1.18 -8.00
C SER A 320 -19.94 1.42 -8.97
N PHE A 321 -21.12 1.80 -8.50
CA PHE A 321 -22.31 1.92 -9.37
C PHE A 321 -22.18 3.04 -10.42
N TYR A 322 -21.30 4.00 -10.18
CA TYR A 322 -21.05 5.14 -11.06
C TYR A 322 -19.68 5.12 -11.72
N ALA A 323 -18.96 4.01 -11.62
CA ALA A 323 -17.59 3.88 -12.13
C ALA A 323 -17.49 4.02 -13.67
N ASN A 324 -18.61 4.03 -14.41
CA ASN A 324 -18.66 4.28 -15.86
C ASN A 324 -19.13 5.70 -16.23
N TYR A 325 -19.62 6.47 -15.27
CA TYR A 325 -20.07 7.83 -15.51
C TYR A 325 -18.86 8.75 -15.41
N THR A 326 -18.54 9.47 -16.50
CA THR A 326 -17.36 10.35 -16.59
C THR A 326 -17.76 11.83 -16.69
N GLY A 327 -19.02 12.16 -16.41
CA GLY A 327 -19.48 13.55 -16.41
C GLY A 327 -18.90 14.36 -15.25
N GLU A 328 -18.79 15.67 -15.44
CA GLU A 328 -18.27 16.60 -14.40
C GLU A 328 -19.32 16.95 -13.34
N ASN A 329 -20.61 16.80 -13.68
CA ASN A 329 -21.72 17.05 -12.77
C ASN A 329 -21.90 15.90 -11.80
N PHE A 330 -22.48 16.19 -10.63
CA PHE A 330 -22.84 15.13 -9.69
C PHE A 330 -23.82 14.14 -10.34
N PRO A 331 -23.59 12.82 -10.24
CA PRO A 331 -24.38 11.84 -10.97
C PRO A 331 -25.80 11.74 -10.43
N SER A 332 -26.75 11.51 -11.35
CA SER A 332 -28.15 11.19 -11.07
C SER A 332 -28.37 9.68 -11.02
N GLU A 333 -29.55 9.21 -10.59
CA GLU A 333 -29.88 7.78 -10.62
C GLU A 333 -29.76 7.14 -12.01
N ASP A 334 -30.04 7.90 -13.08
CA ASP A 334 -29.96 7.43 -14.47
C ASP A 334 -28.51 7.16 -14.92
N ASP A 335 -27.53 7.75 -14.21
CA ASP A 335 -26.10 7.54 -14.47
C ASP A 335 -25.57 6.23 -13.85
N LYS A 336 -26.37 5.54 -13.01
CA LYS A 336 -25.99 4.25 -12.43
C LYS A 336 -25.82 3.20 -13.53
N LYS A 337 -24.60 2.70 -13.69
CA LYS A 337 -24.30 1.64 -14.64
C LYS A 337 -23.23 0.69 -14.10
N LYS A 338 -23.65 -0.54 -13.81
CA LYS A 338 -22.72 -1.61 -13.41
C LYS A 338 -21.72 -1.90 -14.53
N ILE A 339 -20.43 -1.81 -14.19
CA ILE A 339 -19.34 -2.24 -15.08
C ILE A 339 -19.08 -3.73 -14.90
N LYS A 340 -18.79 -4.42 -16.01
CA LYS A 340 -18.55 -5.88 -16.03
C LYS A 340 -17.19 -6.31 -15.49
N LYS A 341 -16.22 -5.38 -15.44
CA LYS A 341 -14.84 -5.58 -14.98
C LYS A 341 -14.41 -4.26 -14.33
N ILE A 342 -14.53 -4.16 -13.01
CA ILE A 342 -13.99 -3.05 -12.24
C ILE A 342 -12.91 -3.60 -11.31
N GLY A 343 -11.76 -2.95 -11.28
CA GLY A 343 -10.68 -3.22 -10.34
C GLY A 343 -10.83 -2.45 -9.03
N TRP A 344 -9.80 -2.52 -8.19
CA TRP A 344 -9.67 -1.64 -7.02
C TRP A 344 -9.54 -0.17 -7.45
N ASP A 345 -10.01 0.75 -6.63
CA ASP A 345 -9.64 2.16 -6.79
C ASP A 345 -8.16 2.39 -6.42
N ILE A 346 -7.58 3.45 -6.98
CA ILE A 346 -6.15 3.75 -6.78
C ILE A 346 -5.84 4.16 -5.32
N SER A 347 -6.84 4.56 -4.53
CA SER A 347 -6.62 4.88 -3.12
C SER A 347 -6.43 3.63 -2.26
N HIS A 348 -7.10 2.53 -2.57
CA HIS A 348 -6.89 1.23 -1.90
C HIS A 348 -5.71 0.49 -2.51
N MET A 349 -5.53 0.56 -3.84
CA MET A 349 -4.44 -0.16 -4.52
C MET A 349 -3.04 0.26 -4.04
N ARG A 350 -2.89 1.43 -3.40
CA ARG A 350 -1.61 1.85 -2.78
C ARG A 350 -1.06 0.84 -1.77
N ARG A 351 -1.90 -0.05 -1.22
CA ARG A 351 -1.47 -1.18 -0.36
C ARG A 351 -0.51 -2.12 -1.08
N PHE A 352 -0.66 -2.25 -2.40
CA PHE A 352 0.24 -3.06 -3.22
C PHE A 352 1.67 -2.52 -3.26
N VAL A 353 1.84 -1.20 -3.16
CA VAL A 353 3.19 -0.63 -3.05
C VAL A 353 3.91 -1.24 -1.85
N GLN A 354 3.20 -1.43 -0.74
CA GLN A 354 3.78 -1.88 0.51
C GLN A 354 4.03 -3.39 0.54
N ILE A 355 3.06 -4.21 0.12
CA ILE A 355 3.28 -5.67 0.05
C ILE A 355 4.39 -6.03 -0.93
N VAL A 356 4.40 -5.41 -2.13
CA VAL A 356 5.39 -5.70 -3.17
C VAL A 356 6.76 -5.25 -2.69
N SER A 357 6.86 -4.07 -2.07
CA SER A 357 8.14 -3.61 -1.53
C SER A 357 8.62 -4.49 -0.37
N SER A 358 7.72 -5.01 0.47
CA SER A 358 8.07 -5.91 1.58
C SER A 358 8.62 -7.24 1.06
N ILE A 359 7.98 -7.82 0.03
CA ILE A 359 8.47 -9.04 -0.65
C ILE A 359 9.82 -8.76 -1.31
N GLU A 360 9.90 -7.75 -2.17
CA GLU A 360 11.08 -7.48 -2.99
C GLU A 360 12.33 -7.14 -2.17
N ARG A 361 12.19 -6.40 -1.06
CA ARG A 361 13.32 -6.07 -0.18
C ARG A 361 13.82 -7.25 0.64
N ASN A 362 12.96 -8.23 0.92
CA ASN A 362 13.27 -9.30 1.86
C ASN A 362 13.38 -10.68 1.21
N LYS A 363 13.08 -10.83 -0.09
CA LYS A 363 13.02 -12.13 -0.80
C LYS A 363 14.29 -12.97 -0.69
N GLU A 364 15.47 -12.35 -0.69
CA GLU A 364 16.75 -13.08 -0.59
C GLU A 364 16.96 -13.70 0.81
N ILE A 365 16.33 -13.12 1.83
CA ILE A 365 16.49 -13.55 3.23
C ILE A 365 15.36 -14.50 3.64
N THR A 366 14.14 -14.25 3.17
CA THR A 366 12.96 -15.05 3.52
C THR A 366 12.68 -16.16 2.52
N GLY A 367 13.21 -16.08 1.29
CA GLY A 367 12.82 -16.96 0.19
C GLY A 367 11.38 -16.71 -0.32
N ILE A 368 10.68 -15.69 0.20
CA ILE A 368 9.32 -15.35 -0.21
C ILE A 368 9.39 -14.48 -1.46
N HIS A 369 8.75 -14.92 -2.53
CA HIS A 369 8.66 -14.17 -3.79
C HIS A 369 7.33 -14.46 -4.51
N PHE A 370 6.96 -13.55 -5.42
CA PHE A 370 5.95 -13.85 -6.43
C PHE A 370 6.44 -14.96 -7.37
N SER A 371 5.55 -15.84 -7.82
CA SER A 371 5.84 -16.84 -8.85
C SER A 371 6.13 -16.18 -10.20
N ASP A 372 5.43 -15.08 -10.52
CA ASP A 372 5.75 -14.24 -11.67
C ASP A 372 6.75 -13.15 -11.30
N SER A 373 8.02 -13.36 -11.66
CA SER A 373 9.10 -12.37 -11.46
C SER A 373 8.88 -11.02 -12.16
N LEU A 374 7.99 -10.96 -13.15
CA LEU A 374 7.65 -9.73 -13.88
C LEU A 374 6.40 -9.04 -13.34
N LEU A 375 5.71 -9.61 -12.34
CA LEU A 375 4.46 -9.05 -11.82
C LEU A 375 4.60 -7.59 -11.42
N THR A 376 5.67 -7.24 -10.69
CA THR A 376 5.91 -5.86 -10.28
C THR A 376 6.11 -4.91 -11.46
N ALA A 377 6.79 -5.35 -12.52
CA ALA A 377 6.93 -4.56 -13.75
C ALA A 377 5.57 -4.37 -14.46
N LYS A 378 4.73 -5.41 -14.51
CA LYS A 378 3.37 -5.33 -15.08
C LYS A 378 2.47 -4.39 -14.27
N ILE A 379 2.52 -4.44 -12.94
CA ILE A 379 1.78 -3.50 -12.08
C ILE A 379 2.26 -2.07 -12.31
N SER A 380 3.57 -1.88 -12.44
CA SER A 380 4.17 -0.56 -12.73
C SER A 380 3.72 -0.02 -14.09
N ASN A 381 3.66 -0.88 -15.11
CA ASN A 381 3.15 -0.55 -16.44
C ASN A 381 1.67 -0.16 -16.40
N GLN A 382 0.84 -0.88 -15.63
CA GLN A 382 -0.56 -0.50 -15.44
C GLN A 382 -0.68 0.90 -14.86
N PHE A 383 0.11 1.22 -13.83
CA PHE A 383 0.07 2.54 -13.22
C PHE A 383 0.44 3.65 -14.21
N ILE A 384 1.51 3.50 -14.97
CA ILE A 384 2.01 4.59 -15.81
C ILE A 384 1.34 4.67 -17.19
N TYR A 385 0.89 3.56 -17.76
CA TYR A 385 0.29 3.55 -19.12
C TYR A 385 -1.22 3.28 -19.12
N GLY A 386 -1.77 2.71 -18.04
CA GLY A 386 -3.19 2.41 -17.93
C GLY A 386 -3.97 3.40 -17.06
N ILE A 387 -3.31 4.13 -16.16
CA ILE A 387 -3.96 4.99 -15.17
C ILE A 387 -3.57 6.45 -15.31
N PHE A 388 -2.27 6.73 -15.47
CA PHE A 388 -1.77 8.09 -15.68
C PHE A 388 -2.19 8.62 -17.06
N ASN A 389 -2.65 9.87 -17.13
CA ASN A 389 -3.14 10.50 -18.36
C ASN A 389 -2.04 10.81 -19.40
N GLY A 390 -0.76 10.60 -19.09
CA GLY A 390 0.37 10.86 -19.97
C GLY A 390 0.84 12.33 -19.99
N ASP A 391 0.14 13.22 -19.29
CA ASP A 391 0.48 14.65 -19.23
C ASP A 391 1.40 14.94 -18.03
N TYR A 392 2.68 15.20 -18.31
CA TYR A 392 3.66 15.52 -17.27
C TYR A 392 3.51 16.97 -16.74
N GLU A 393 2.80 17.85 -17.42
CA GLU A 393 2.55 19.22 -16.96
C GLU A 393 1.27 19.31 -16.10
N LYS A 394 0.25 18.52 -16.45
CA LYS A 394 -1.04 18.43 -15.75
C LYS A 394 -1.39 16.98 -15.44
N PRO A 395 -0.61 16.33 -14.55
CA PRO A 395 -0.78 14.93 -14.27
C PRO A 395 -2.14 14.67 -13.61
N LEU A 396 -2.85 13.68 -14.15
CA LEU A 396 -4.10 13.14 -13.59
C LEU A 396 -4.05 11.61 -13.64
N PHE A 397 -4.81 10.98 -12.76
CA PHE A 397 -4.89 9.53 -12.65
C PHE A 397 -6.34 9.07 -12.71
N ALA A 398 -6.58 7.97 -13.41
CA ALA A 398 -7.85 7.29 -13.36
C ALA A 398 -8.19 6.86 -11.92
N ASN A 399 -9.44 6.99 -11.51
CA ASN A 399 -9.88 6.61 -10.16
C ASN A 399 -9.70 5.10 -9.88
N TYR A 400 -9.76 4.25 -10.91
CA TYR A 400 -9.65 2.80 -10.77
C TYR A 400 -8.38 2.25 -11.42
N PHE A 401 -7.80 1.23 -10.78
CA PHE A 401 -6.51 0.68 -11.18
C PHE A 401 -6.55 -0.13 -12.47
N ASP A 402 -7.74 -0.48 -12.95
CA ASP A 402 -7.94 -1.05 -14.29
C ASP A 402 -7.99 0.01 -15.41
N GLY A 403 -7.89 1.30 -15.06
CA GLY A 403 -7.90 2.43 -15.99
C GLY A 403 -9.27 3.11 -16.13
N GLN A 404 -10.33 2.59 -15.50
CA GLN A 404 -11.62 3.27 -15.50
C GLN A 404 -11.52 4.57 -14.69
N ASN A 405 -12.14 5.64 -15.19
CA ASN A 405 -12.07 6.97 -14.58
C ASN A 405 -13.45 7.57 -14.28
N GLY A 406 -14.42 6.75 -13.90
CA GLY A 406 -15.73 7.25 -13.48
C GLY A 406 -15.77 7.65 -12.01
N TRP A 407 -16.97 8.02 -11.56
CA TRP A 407 -17.23 8.43 -10.19
C TRP A 407 -17.10 7.29 -9.19
N TYR A 408 -16.62 7.61 -7.99
CA TYR A 408 -16.38 6.67 -6.89
C TYR A 408 -17.08 7.13 -5.61
N ARG A 409 -17.59 6.16 -4.82
CA ARG A 409 -18.19 6.39 -3.48
C ARG A 409 -19.35 7.38 -3.46
N VAL A 410 -20.16 7.40 -4.52
CA VAL A 410 -21.36 8.25 -4.57
C VAL A 410 -22.33 7.82 -3.45
N GLY A 411 -22.66 8.74 -2.55
CA GLY A 411 -23.57 8.50 -1.42
C GLY A 411 -22.91 7.90 -0.16
N TYR A 412 -21.62 7.52 -0.21
CA TYR A 412 -20.95 6.77 0.87
C TYR A 412 -20.96 7.48 2.24
N HIS A 413 -20.88 8.82 2.25
CA HIS A 413 -20.96 9.65 3.47
C HIS A 413 -22.22 10.53 3.49
N GLY A 414 -23.31 10.04 2.89
CA GLY A 414 -24.57 10.75 2.78
C GLY A 414 -24.81 11.31 1.37
N GLU A 415 -26.02 11.85 1.17
CA GLU A 415 -26.47 12.41 -0.10
C GLU A 415 -25.50 13.48 -0.61
N GLY A 416 -25.21 13.44 -1.91
CA GLY A 416 -24.31 14.42 -2.53
C GLY A 416 -22.83 14.25 -2.21
N PHE A 417 -22.41 13.15 -1.56
CA PHE A 417 -21.01 12.80 -1.41
C PHE A 417 -20.47 11.98 -2.59
N GLY A 418 -19.22 12.18 -2.99
CA GLY A 418 -18.56 11.33 -4.00
C GLY A 418 -17.24 11.91 -4.51
N TYR A 419 -16.49 11.12 -5.28
CA TYR A 419 -15.28 11.54 -5.99
C TYR A 419 -15.55 11.49 -7.50
N GLY A 420 -15.40 12.62 -8.18
CA GLY A 420 -15.55 12.71 -9.64
C GLY A 420 -14.34 12.13 -10.38
N PRO A 421 -14.36 12.12 -11.72
CA PRO A 421 -13.26 11.66 -12.55
C PRO A 421 -11.94 12.33 -12.17
N SER A 422 -10.92 11.50 -11.92
CA SER A 422 -9.58 11.89 -11.47
C SER A 422 -9.47 12.56 -10.10
N ASP A 423 -10.54 12.63 -9.29
CA ASP A 423 -10.47 13.24 -7.95
C ASP A 423 -9.63 12.43 -6.96
N LEU A 424 -9.33 11.16 -7.26
CA LEU A 424 -8.37 10.34 -6.49
C LEU A 424 -6.92 10.56 -6.94
N SER A 425 -6.60 11.56 -7.76
CA SER A 425 -5.23 11.80 -8.25
C SER A 425 -4.22 12.04 -7.11
N ASP A 426 -4.68 12.49 -5.95
CA ASP A 426 -3.85 12.59 -4.74
C ASP A 426 -3.28 11.22 -4.29
N ALA A 427 -4.00 10.13 -4.54
CA ALA A 427 -3.56 8.77 -4.26
C ALA A 427 -2.41 8.33 -5.16
N GLY A 428 -2.42 8.70 -6.45
CA GLY A 428 -1.33 8.41 -7.38
C GLY A 428 0.01 8.99 -6.90
N PHE A 429 -0.05 10.07 -6.13
CA PHE A 429 1.08 10.79 -5.59
C PHE A 429 1.48 10.36 -4.18
N THR A 430 0.51 10.29 -3.27
CA THR A 430 0.72 9.97 -1.84
C THR A 430 0.83 8.47 -1.58
N GLY A 431 0.42 7.63 -2.53
CA GLY A 431 0.34 6.18 -2.37
C GLY A 431 1.68 5.44 -2.38
N GLY A 432 2.78 6.13 -2.69
CA GLY A 432 4.10 5.50 -2.82
C GLY A 432 4.36 4.86 -4.20
N TYR A 433 3.43 5.01 -5.16
CA TYR A 433 3.56 4.48 -6.52
C TYR A 433 4.86 4.90 -7.22
N LEU A 434 5.40 6.07 -6.88
CA LEU A 434 6.63 6.59 -7.47
C LEU A 434 7.87 5.75 -7.10
N PHE A 435 7.84 4.95 -6.03
CA PHE A 435 8.89 3.97 -5.73
C PHE A 435 9.05 2.90 -6.82
N TRP A 436 8.04 2.71 -7.67
CA TRP A 436 8.11 1.81 -8.82
C TRP A 436 8.90 2.38 -10.00
N GLY A 437 9.48 3.58 -9.88
CA GLY A 437 10.42 4.14 -10.87
C GLY A 437 11.59 3.22 -11.22
N LYS A 438 12.00 2.33 -10.31
CA LYS A 438 13.04 1.32 -10.57
C LYS A 438 12.60 0.21 -11.54
N TYR A 439 11.30 0.04 -11.76
CA TYR A 439 10.73 -0.95 -12.70
C TYR A 439 10.23 -0.31 -14.00
N ASN A 440 10.00 1.01 -14.01
CA ASN A 440 9.60 1.72 -15.22
C ASN A 440 10.12 3.18 -15.20
N ALA A 441 10.99 3.52 -16.16
CA ALA A 441 11.64 4.83 -16.24
C ALA A 441 10.67 6.01 -16.44
N ASN A 442 9.48 5.79 -17.01
CA ASN A 442 8.48 6.86 -17.15
C ASN A 442 7.83 7.21 -15.80
N ILE A 443 7.79 6.29 -14.83
CA ILE A 443 7.42 6.62 -13.43
C ILE A 443 8.47 7.54 -12.79
N GLN A 444 9.76 7.35 -13.11
CA GLN A 444 10.82 8.24 -12.64
C GLN A 444 10.71 9.64 -13.26
N LYS A 445 10.33 9.74 -14.53
CA LYS A 445 9.99 11.05 -15.15
C LYS A 445 8.78 11.68 -14.48
N LEU A 446 7.75 10.87 -14.22
CA LEU A 446 6.53 11.32 -13.55
C LEU A 446 6.84 11.86 -12.16
N SER A 447 7.71 11.21 -11.38
CA SER A 447 8.07 11.76 -10.06
C SER A 447 8.65 13.17 -10.20
N ILE A 448 9.65 13.38 -11.05
CA ILE A 448 10.22 14.72 -11.28
C ILE A 448 9.16 15.73 -11.74
N ALA A 449 8.27 15.33 -12.65
CA ALA A 449 7.19 16.17 -13.15
C ALA A 449 6.21 16.58 -12.03
N MET A 450 5.82 15.64 -11.17
CA MET A 450 4.98 15.90 -10.01
C MET A 450 5.64 16.91 -9.06
N TRP A 451 6.98 16.88 -8.88
CA TRP A 451 7.67 17.85 -8.03
C TRP A 451 7.50 19.27 -8.56
N LYS A 452 7.70 19.42 -9.87
CA LYS A 452 7.54 20.71 -10.56
C LYS A 452 6.08 21.19 -10.47
N TYR A 453 5.13 20.29 -10.68
CA TYR A 453 3.69 20.56 -10.62
C TYR A 453 3.22 21.08 -9.25
N PHE A 454 3.72 20.54 -8.14
CA PHE A 454 3.33 20.99 -6.80
C PHE A 454 4.11 22.22 -6.30
N ASN A 455 5.26 22.56 -6.89
CA ASN A 455 6.04 23.74 -6.48
C ASN A 455 5.92 24.94 -7.41
N THR A 456 5.40 24.76 -8.63
CA THR A 456 5.19 25.89 -9.53
C THR A 456 4.09 26.83 -9.04
N THR A 457 4.27 28.12 -9.32
CA THR A 457 3.30 29.20 -9.09
C THR A 457 2.60 29.65 -10.37
N THR A 458 2.81 28.94 -11.49
CA THR A 458 2.13 29.21 -12.77
C THR A 458 0.61 29.14 -12.58
N PRO A 459 -0.16 30.22 -12.81
CA PRO A 459 -1.59 30.29 -12.48
C PRO A 459 -2.42 29.13 -13.06
N GLU A 460 -2.17 28.75 -14.31
CA GLU A 460 -2.92 27.68 -15.00
C GLU A 460 -2.71 26.31 -14.35
N ILE A 461 -1.50 26.05 -13.84
CA ILE A 461 -1.17 24.80 -13.14
C ILE A 461 -1.77 24.83 -11.73
N VAL A 462 -1.73 25.97 -11.05
CA VAL A 462 -2.36 26.14 -9.73
C VAL A 462 -3.86 25.89 -9.82
N THR A 463 -4.55 26.50 -10.80
CA THR A 463 -5.98 26.29 -11.03
C THR A 463 -6.29 24.82 -11.33
N HIS A 464 -5.53 24.17 -12.20
CA HIS A 464 -5.72 22.75 -12.50
C HIS A 464 -5.55 21.87 -11.25
N ARG A 465 -4.52 22.14 -10.43
CA ARG A 465 -4.29 21.44 -9.16
C ARG A 465 -5.43 21.64 -8.19
N GLU A 466 -5.92 22.86 -8.06
CA GLU A 466 -7.06 23.22 -7.24
C GLU A 466 -8.40 22.69 -7.77
N GLN A 467 -8.45 22.17 -9.00
CA GLN A 467 -9.64 21.48 -9.51
C GLN A 467 -9.62 20.00 -9.13
N HIS A 468 -8.48 19.33 -9.26
CA HIS A 468 -8.43 17.86 -9.22
C HIS A 468 -7.77 17.22 -7.97
N TYR A 469 -7.00 17.97 -7.18
CA TYR A 469 -6.22 17.37 -6.09
C TYR A 469 -6.80 17.67 -4.71
N GLY A 470 -7.27 16.64 -4.02
CA GLY A 470 -7.81 16.73 -2.66
C GLY A 470 -9.21 17.35 -2.60
N ARG A 471 -9.95 17.29 -3.72
CA ARG A 471 -11.34 17.70 -3.81
C ARG A 471 -12.25 16.51 -3.94
N TYR A 472 -13.45 16.68 -3.44
CA TYR A 472 -14.53 15.71 -3.52
C TYR A 472 -15.85 16.47 -3.46
N TYR A 473 -16.96 15.77 -3.60
CA TYR A 473 -18.29 16.34 -3.47
C TYR A 473 -18.82 16.09 -2.06
N LYS A 474 -19.50 17.08 -1.51
CA LYS A 474 -20.25 17.00 -0.26
C LYS A 474 -21.52 17.81 -0.41
N ASN A 475 -22.67 17.22 -0.11
CA ASN A 475 -23.98 17.85 -0.30
C ASN A 475 -24.21 18.30 -1.76
N GLY A 476 -23.65 17.57 -2.74
CA GLY A 476 -23.80 17.86 -4.17
C GLY A 476 -22.88 18.95 -4.69
N GLU A 477 -22.09 19.58 -3.81
CA GLU A 477 -21.17 20.65 -4.16
C GLU A 477 -19.72 20.20 -4.01
N ARG A 478 -18.85 20.73 -4.87
CA ARG A 478 -17.41 20.42 -4.83
C ARG A 478 -16.76 21.17 -3.67
N THR A 479 -16.05 20.46 -2.79
CA THR A 479 -15.38 21.06 -1.63
C THR A 479 -14.39 22.15 -2.03
N PRO A 480 -14.05 23.08 -1.12
CA PRO A 480 -12.99 24.05 -1.35
C PRO A 480 -11.66 23.38 -1.72
N ALA A 481 -10.90 24.04 -2.58
CA ALA A 481 -9.58 23.56 -2.97
C ALA A 481 -8.59 23.56 -1.80
N ILE A 482 -7.66 22.62 -1.81
CA ILE A 482 -6.53 22.62 -0.89
C ILE A 482 -5.44 23.51 -1.48
N ASN A 483 -5.10 24.59 -0.77
CA ASN A 483 -3.95 25.42 -1.13
C ASN A 483 -2.65 24.71 -0.73
N TYR A 484 -2.05 23.96 -1.63
CA TYR A 484 -0.78 23.24 -1.39
C TYR A 484 0.45 24.15 -1.19
N HIS A 485 0.36 25.46 -1.48
CA HIS A 485 1.46 26.40 -1.26
C HIS A 485 1.58 26.87 0.19
N ASP A 486 0.51 26.74 0.98
CA ASP A 486 0.58 27.06 2.41
C ASP A 486 1.35 25.95 3.15
N LYS A 487 2.68 26.06 3.14
CA LYS A 487 3.59 25.16 3.86
C LYS A 487 3.51 25.30 5.39
N ASN A 488 2.65 26.19 5.92
CA ASN A 488 2.44 26.32 7.36
C ASN A 488 1.19 25.56 7.82
N LYS A 489 0.29 25.19 6.90
CA LYS A 489 -0.88 24.38 7.23
C LYS A 489 -0.49 22.92 7.50
N ALA A 490 -0.89 22.41 8.66
CA ALA A 490 -0.58 21.04 9.10
C ALA A 490 -0.95 19.96 8.07
N SER A 491 -2.14 20.07 7.44
CA SER A 491 -2.58 19.12 6.41
C SER A 491 -1.65 19.07 5.20
N ASN A 492 -1.11 20.22 4.79
CA ASN A 492 -0.22 20.31 3.63
C ASN A 492 1.16 19.75 3.96
N LEU A 493 1.64 19.98 5.17
CA LEU A 493 2.88 19.38 5.66
C LEU A 493 2.80 17.84 5.69
N LEU A 494 1.69 17.29 6.20
CA LEU A 494 1.43 15.85 6.20
C LEU A 494 1.30 15.28 4.77
N PHE A 495 0.68 16.04 3.86
CA PHE A 495 0.64 15.70 2.45
C PHE A 495 2.04 15.60 1.83
N LEU A 496 2.90 16.60 2.08
CA LEU A 496 4.29 16.58 1.62
C LEU A 496 5.09 15.42 2.23
N LEU A 497 4.82 15.02 3.48
CA LEU A 497 5.45 13.87 4.12
C LEU A 497 5.13 12.53 3.46
N MET A 498 3.93 12.36 2.92
CA MET A 498 3.58 11.14 2.19
C MET A 498 4.35 11.05 0.86
N TYR A 499 4.72 12.19 0.29
CA TYR A 499 5.17 12.28 -1.08
C TYR A 499 6.68 12.42 -1.26
N LEU A 500 7.27 13.41 -0.59
CA LEU A 500 8.70 13.72 -0.69
C LEU A 500 9.62 12.51 -0.47
N PRO A 501 9.28 11.51 0.38
CA PRO A 501 10.11 10.32 0.52
C PRO A 501 10.23 9.48 -0.75
N CYS A 502 9.27 9.55 -1.67
CA CYS A 502 9.24 8.72 -2.88
C CYS A 502 10.29 9.10 -3.94
N TYR A 503 11.13 10.09 -3.67
CA TYR A 503 12.25 10.53 -4.53
C TYR A 503 13.58 9.82 -4.25
N PHE A 504 13.67 9.15 -3.10
CA PHE A 504 14.91 8.64 -2.52
C PHE A 504 14.81 7.14 -2.30
#